data_AF-A0A150FVM9-F1
#
_entry.id   AF-A0A150FVM9-F1
#
_cell.length_a   1.000
_cell.length_b   1.000
_cell.length_c   1.000
_cell.angle_alpha   90.00
_cell.angle_beta   90.00
_cell.angle_gamma   90.00
#
_symmetry.space_group_name_H-M   'P 1'
#
loop_
_entity.id
_entity.type
_entity.pdbx_description
1 polymer ?
#
loop_
_entity_poly.entity_id
_entity_poly.type
_entity_poly.pdbx_seq_one_letter_code
_entity_poly.pdbx_strand_id
1 'polypeptide(L)'
;MQTYAHNDVPDVTQTFKHSVLVKNWYEDRFQGDVASASGRQHLTTKERVVHEALPEGHPGLWTTTKKEVDTHMLTSPPPARINKPSMYTDGNLAERLNTYGLPESIHYTIGANAATPYVPSRDFTTTNKEMYETRPAAARTARPDAFPPSPQRSQFGITNAMTKSIRGEPSDQANVAGGKGSRGEMTRRPGESGNVYGVSVFADEYAKWGSALQGMPLEETAARKQTKYFP
;
A
#
# COMPACT_ATOMS: atom_id res chain seq x y z
N MET A 1 -47.74 54.55 58.54
CA MET A 1 -48.77 53.54 58.88
C MET A 1 -48.46 52.29 58.07
N GLN A 2 -48.01 51.21 58.72
CA GLN A 2 -47.85 49.91 58.05
C GLN A 2 -49.22 49.25 57.96
N THR A 3 -49.78 49.17 56.77
CA THR A 3 -50.88 48.24 56.46
C THR A 3 -50.28 46.85 56.36
N TYR A 4 -50.55 45.99 57.34
CA TYR A 4 -50.14 44.58 57.29
C TYR A 4 -50.88 43.86 56.16
N ALA A 5 -50.19 42.99 55.42
CA ALA A 5 -50.68 42.38 54.18
C ALA A 5 -51.89 41.44 54.33
N HIS A 6 -52.34 41.14 55.56
CA HIS A 6 -53.44 40.21 55.86
C HIS A 6 -54.38 40.79 56.93
N ASN A 7 -54.98 41.96 56.68
CA ASN A 7 -55.92 42.56 57.62
C ASN A 7 -57.21 42.99 56.91
N ASP A 8 -58.11 42.03 56.71
CA ASP A 8 -59.39 42.19 56.03
C ASP A 8 -60.57 42.22 57.01
N VAL A 9 -61.65 42.93 56.66
CA VAL A 9 -62.83 43.12 57.53
C VAL A 9 -63.74 41.88 57.48
N PRO A 10 -64.12 41.28 58.64
CA PRO A 10 -65.02 40.13 58.67
C PRO A 10 -66.47 40.53 58.38
N ASP A 11 -67.21 39.62 57.73
CA ASP A 11 -68.61 39.82 57.37
C ASP A 11 -69.56 39.31 58.46
N VAL A 12 -70.64 40.05 58.75
CA VAL A 12 -71.60 39.81 59.86
C VAL A 12 -72.95 39.24 59.37
N THR A 13 -73.04 38.76 58.13
CA THR A 13 -74.30 38.14 57.64
C THR A 13 -74.45 36.66 58.01
N GLN A 14 -75.68 36.16 57.93
CA GLN A 14 -76.02 34.75 58.13
C GLN A 14 -75.35 33.82 57.08
N THR A 15 -75.04 32.59 57.47
CA THR A 15 -74.52 31.52 56.61
C THR A 15 -75.65 30.59 56.13
N PHE A 16 -75.61 30.20 54.85
CA PHE A 16 -76.63 29.35 54.22
C PHE A 16 -75.99 28.08 53.62
N LYS A 17 -76.80 27.04 53.33
CA LYS A 17 -76.34 25.84 52.62
C LYS A 17 -75.96 26.16 51.16
N HIS A 18 -75.06 25.39 50.54
CA HIS A 18 -74.59 25.54 49.15
C HIS A 18 -75.68 25.49 48.04
N SER A 19 -76.92 25.14 48.39
CA SER A 19 -78.08 25.24 47.50
C SER A 19 -78.55 26.69 47.30
N VAL A 20 -78.26 27.58 48.25
CA VAL A 20 -78.61 29.00 48.19
C VAL A 20 -77.43 29.79 47.61
N LEU A 21 -77.67 30.58 46.57
CA LEU A 21 -76.61 31.24 45.78
C LEU A 21 -76.08 32.52 46.45
N VAL A 22 -75.52 32.40 47.66
CA VAL A 22 -74.99 33.52 48.46
C VAL A 22 -73.50 33.31 48.69
N LYS A 23 -72.70 34.35 48.39
CA LYS A 23 -71.23 34.39 48.59
C LYS A 23 -70.51 33.16 48.01
N ASN A 24 -69.98 32.28 48.87
CA ASN A 24 -69.07 31.18 48.52
C ASN A 24 -69.77 29.88 48.08
N TRP A 25 -71.04 29.95 47.69
CA TRP A 25 -71.85 28.78 47.33
C TRP A 25 -71.25 27.91 46.21
N TYR A 26 -70.47 28.53 45.30
CA TYR A 26 -69.88 27.86 44.14
C TYR A 26 -68.75 26.91 44.55
N GLU A 27 -67.78 27.39 45.33
CA GLU A 27 -66.69 26.56 45.86
C GLU A 27 -67.20 25.49 46.84
N ASP A 28 -68.20 25.85 47.67
CA ASP A 28 -68.82 24.90 48.61
C ASP A 28 -69.59 23.79 47.86
N ARG A 29 -70.18 24.11 46.69
CA ARG A 29 -70.83 23.11 45.84
C ARG A 29 -69.82 22.11 45.26
N PHE A 30 -68.67 22.55 44.75
CA PHE A 30 -67.65 21.62 44.26
C PHE A 30 -67.14 20.68 45.37
N GLN A 31 -66.91 21.21 46.57
CA GLN A 31 -66.51 20.41 47.72
C GLN A 31 -67.60 19.42 48.13
N GLY A 32 -68.87 19.84 48.09
CA GLY A 32 -70.03 18.98 48.32
C GLY A 32 -70.17 17.87 47.28
N ASP A 33 -69.95 18.18 46.00
CA ASP A 33 -70.03 17.21 44.91
C ASP A 33 -68.91 16.15 45.02
N VAL A 34 -67.67 16.55 45.31
CA VAL A 34 -66.53 15.64 45.54
C VAL A 34 -66.76 14.76 46.78
N ALA A 35 -67.29 15.32 47.87
CA ALA A 35 -67.66 14.55 49.07
C ALA A 35 -68.79 13.54 48.77
N SER A 36 -69.79 13.94 47.97
CA SER A 36 -70.88 13.05 47.56
C SER A 36 -70.39 11.90 46.67
N ALA A 37 -69.48 12.20 45.72
CA ALA A 37 -68.93 11.21 44.79
C ALA A 37 -68.05 10.17 45.49
N SER A 38 -67.33 10.58 46.53
CA SER A 38 -66.52 9.67 47.38
C SER A 38 -67.35 8.92 48.43
N GLY A 39 -68.61 9.30 48.64
CA GLY A 39 -69.52 8.69 49.64
C GLY A 39 -69.12 8.94 51.10
N ARG A 40 -68.19 9.87 51.35
CA ARG A 40 -67.65 10.15 52.69
C ARG A 40 -68.11 11.52 53.18
N GLN A 41 -68.61 11.58 54.41
CA GLN A 41 -69.02 12.84 55.04
C GLN A 41 -67.82 13.67 55.52
N HIS A 42 -66.66 13.03 55.71
CA HIS A 42 -65.42 13.69 56.13
C HIS A 42 -64.30 13.38 55.13
N LEU A 43 -63.85 14.40 54.40
CA LEU A 43 -62.65 14.36 53.57
C LEU A 43 -61.42 14.71 54.40
N THR A 44 -60.26 14.12 54.07
CA THR A 44 -59.00 14.47 54.73
C THR A 44 -58.55 15.88 54.31
N THR A 45 -57.70 16.52 55.13
CA THR A 45 -57.20 17.87 54.83
C THR A 45 -56.41 17.95 53.53
N LYS A 46 -55.69 16.87 53.17
CA LYS A 46 -54.94 16.77 51.91
C LYS A 46 -55.89 16.78 50.70
N GLU A 47 -56.89 15.91 50.70
CA GLU A 47 -57.88 15.82 49.59
C GLU A 47 -58.69 17.11 49.41
N ARG A 48 -58.92 17.87 50.50
CA ARG A 48 -59.72 19.09 50.46
C ARG A 48 -58.97 20.32 49.94
N VAL A 49 -57.67 20.42 50.22
CA VAL A 49 -56.90 21.67 50.07
C VAL A 49 -55.69 21.52 49.14
N VAL A 50 -55.19 20.30 48.94
CA VAL A 50 -54.02 20.03 48.11
C VAL A 50 -54.44 19.32 46.84
N HIS A 51 -54.05 19.88 45.69
CA HIS A 51 -54.09 19.14 44.44
C HIS A 51 -52.90 18.17 44.42
N GLU A 52 -53.09 16.99 45.01
CA GLU A 52 -52.13 15.91 44.82
C GLU A 52 -52.31 15.43 43.37
N ALA A 53 -51.33 15.74 42.51
CA ALA A 53 -51.44 15.47 41.08
C ALA A 53 -51.52 13.96 40.75
N LEU A 54 -51.28 13.07 41.72
CA LEU A 54 -51.23 11.63 41.53
C LEU A 54 -51.80 10.88 42.76
N PRO A 55 -52.67 9.87 42.57
CA PRO A 55 -53.27 9.13 43.67
C PRO A 55 -52.26 8.26 44.45
N GLU A 56 -52.58 7.97 45.71
CA GLU A 56 -51.82 7.03 46.56
C GLU A 56 -51.70 5.65 45.86
N GLY A 57 -50.47 5.21 45.62
CA GLY A 57 -50.19 3.96 44.90
C GLY A 57 -49.95 4.12 43.39
N HIS A 58 -50.11 5.31 42.81
CA HIS A 58 -49.55 5.60 41.50
C HIS A 58 -48.03 5.46 41.59
N PRO A 59 -47.33 4.82 40.62
CA PRO A 59 -45.90 4.97 40.51
C PRO A 59 -45.66 6.44 40.21
N GLY A 60 -45.50 7.25 41.26
CA GLY A 60 -45.45 8.69 41.14
C GLY A 60 -44.35 9.11 40.16
N LEU A 61 -44.36 10.37 39.77
CA LEU A 61 -43.29 11.01 39.00
C LEU A 61 -42.01 11.12 39.86
N TRP A 62 -41.47 9.96 40.28
CA TRP A 62 -40.26 9.79 41.10
C TRP A 62 -39.03 9.53 40.22
N THR A 63 -39.10 9.87 38.94
CA THR A 63 -37.98 9.74 38.01
C THR A 63 -37.11 10.98 38.13
N THR A 64 -35.84 10.78 38.47
CA THR A 64 -34.85 11.86 38.35
C THR A 64 -34.57 12.11 36.88
N THR A 65 -34.20 13.35 36.54
CA THR A 65 -33.77 13.71 35.18
C THR A 65 -32.65 12.82 34.66
N LYS A 66 -31.73 12.40 35.54
CA LYS A 66 -30.69 11.43 35.21
C LYS A 66 -31.26 10.07 34.82
N LYS A 67 -32.21 9.53 35.59
CA LYS A 67 -32.86 8.25 35.29
C LYS A 67 -33.62 8.33 33.96
N GLU A 68 -34.28 9.45 33.69
CA GLU A 68 -35.00 9.68 32.43
C GLU A 68 -34.05 9.73 31.23
N VAL A 69 -32.94 10.46 31.34
CA VAL A 69 -31.89 10.51 30.29
C VAL A 69 -31.25 9.14 30.09
N ASP A 70 -30.87 8.45 31.15
CA ASP A 70 -30.29 7.11 31.08
C ASP A 70 -31.27 6.11 30.44
N THR A 71 -32.56 6.19 30.79
CA THR A 71 -33.59 5.37 30.12
C THR A 71 -33.73 5.75 28.66
N HIS A 72 -33.77 7.03 28.31
CA HIS A 72 -33.91 7.48 26.93
C HIS A 72 -32.70 7.09 26.07
N MET A 73 -31.48 7.16 26.62
CA MET A 73 -30.27 6.70 25.93
C MET A 73 -30.28 5.18 25.67
N LEU A 74 -30.88 4.40 26.56
CA LEU A 74 -31.00 2.95 26.40
C LEU A 74 -32.17 2.55 25.50
N THR A 75 -33.26 3.32 25.48
CA THR A 75 -34.46 3.02 24.68
C THR A 75 -34.39 3.60 23.26
N SER A 76 -33.60 4.63 23.04
CA SER A 76 -33.44 5.29 21.74
C SER A 76 -32.04 4.97 21.18
N PRO A 77 -31.91 3.93 20.33
CA PRO A 77 -30.62 3.58 19.76
C PRO A 77 -30.07 4.73 18.91
N PRO A 78 -28.74 4.88 18.82
CA PRO A 78 -28.14 5.87 17.92
C PRO A 78 -28.53 5.57 16.47
N PRO A 79 -28.58 6.61 15.60
CA PRO A 79 -28.90 6.41 14.20
C PRO A 79 -27.91 5.42 13.56
N ALA A 80 -28.45 4.38 12.94
CA ALA A 80 -27.63 3.37 12.27
C ALA A 80 -26.85 4.00 11.11
N ARG A 81 -25.66 3.48 10.82
CA ARG A 81 -24.91 3.84 9.62
C ARG A 81 -25.62 3.26 8.40
N ILE A 82 -26.36 4.09 7.69
CA ILE A 82 -27.08 3.69 6.47
C ILE A 82 -26.14 3.80 5.27
N ASN A 83 -25.78 2.66 4.68
CA ASN A 83 -25.12 2.61 3.38
C ASN A 83 -26.19 2.39 2.31
N LYS A 84 -26.15 3.17 1.22
CA LYS A 84 -27.08 2.97 0.10
C LYS A 84 -26.81 1.62 -0.56
N PRO A 85 -27.86 0.85 -0.91
CA PRO A 85 -27.66 -0.39 -1.66
C PRO A 85 -27.01 -0.05 -3.01
N SER A 86 -25.94 -0.77 -3.34
CA SER A 86 -25.19 -0.62 -4.58
C SER A 86 -25.05 -1.98 -5.24
N MET A 87 -25.25 -2.04 -6.56
CA MET A 87 -24.94 -3.23 -7.35
C MET A 87 -23.43 -3.48 -7.46
N TYR A 88 -22.64 -2.40 -7.35
CA TYR A 88 -21.20 -2.44 -7.45
C TYR A 88 -20.56 -2.32 -6.06
N THR A 89 -19.65 -3.25 -5.78
CA THR A 89 -18.84 -3.31 -4.56
C THR A 89 -17.40 -3.05 -4.91
N ASP A 90 -16.60 -2.62 -3.93
CA ASP A 90 -15.16 -2.36 -4.16
C ASP A 90 -14.42 -3.59 -4.72
N GLY A 91 -14.88 -4.80 -4.38
CA GLY A 91 -14.30 -6.04 -4.90
C GLY A 91 -14.71 -6.38 -6.34
N ASN A 92 -15.93 -6.03 -6.77
CA ASN A 92 -16.41 -6.37 -8.11
C ASN A 92 -16.24 -5.24 -9.14
N LEU A 93 -16.01 -4.01 -8.70
CA LEU A 93 -16.03 -2.83 -9.56
C LEU A 93 -14.97 -2.89 -10.66
N ALA A 94 -13.73 -3.24 -10.32
CA ALA A 94 -12.63 -3.29 -11.29
C ALA A 94 -12.87 -4.36 -12.36
N GLU A 95 -13.29 -5.56 -11.94
CA GLU A 95 -13.60 -6.66 -12.87
C GLU A 95 -14.78 -6.32 -13.77
N ARG A 96 -15.85 -5.73 -13.21
CA ARG A 96 -17.04 -5.33 -13.98
C ARG A 96 -16.73 -4.22 -14.97
N LEU A 97 -15.97 -3.22 -14.56
CA LEU A 97 -15.53 -2.13 -15.44
C LEU A 97 -14.68 -2.66 -16.60
N ASN A 98 -13.75 -3.58 -16.32
CA ASN A 98 -12.92 -4.21 -17.35
C ASN A 98 -13.73 -5.12 -18.29
N THR A 99 -14.77 -5.79 -17.79
CA THR A 99 -15.61 -6.70 -18.59
C THR A 99 -16.49 -5.92 -19.58
N TYR A 100 -17.11 -4.82 -19.14
CA TYR A 100 -17.94 -4.00 -20.02
C TYR A 100 -17.11 -3.12 -20.96
N GLY A 101 -15.92 -2.69 -20.53
CA GLY A 101 -15.06 -1.80 -21.30
C GLY A 101 -15.70 -0.44 -21.57
N LEU A 102 -15.20 0.27 -22.59
CA LEU A 102 -15.76 1.53 -23.06
C LEU A 102 -16.58 1.28 -24.34
N PRO A 103 -17.91 1.49 -24.31
CA PRO A 103 -18.74 1.40 -25.50
C PRO A 103 -18.37 2.47 -26.52
N GLU A 104 -18.43 2.13 -27.81
CA GLU A 104 -18.15 3.08 -28.90
C GLU A 104 -19.07 4.31 -28.87
N SER A 105 -20.33 4.12 -28.49
CA SER A 105 -21.33 5.20 -28.43
C SER A 105 -21.03 6.28 -27.39
N ILE A 106 -20.23 5.96 -26.36
CA ILE A 106 -19.87 6.90 -25.29
C ILE A 106 -18.37 7.21 -25.22
N HIS A 107 -17.58 6.65 -26.12
CA HIS A 107 -16.11 6.71 -26.09
C HIS A 107 -15.58 8.14 -25.91
N TYR A 108 -16.15 9.10 -26.63
CA TYR A 108 -15.73 10.51 -26.58
C TYR A 108 -16.60 11.40 -25.70
N THR A 109 -17.76 10.91 -25.24
CA THR A 109 -18.71 11.72 -24.44
C THR A 109 -18.61 11.45 -22.94
N ILE A 110 -18.11 10.27 -22.54
CA ILE A 110 -17.94 9.91 -21.12
C ILE A 110 -16.82 10.72 -20.44
N GLY A 111 -15.90 11.31 -21.22
CA GLY A 111 -14.77 12.08 -20.70
C GLY A 111 -13.74 11.22 -19.96
N ALA A 112 -13.04 11.83 -19.01
CA ALA A 112 -12.05 11.14 -18.19
C ALA A 112 -12.73 10.08 -17.30
N ASN A 113 -12.28 8.83 -17.41
CA ASN A 113 -12.86 7.70 -16.69
C ASN A 113 -11.78 6.91 -15.94
N ALA A 114 -12.21 6.11 -14.96
CA ALA A 114 -11.32 5.29 -14.15
C ALA A 114 -10.72 4.09 -14.90
N ALA A 115 -11.25 3.74 -16.09
CA ALA A 115 -10.74 2.65 -16.93
C ALA A 115 -9.51 3.07 -17.75
N THR A 116 -9.35 4.37 -18.02
CA THR A 116 -8.17 4.96 -18.67
C THR A 116 -7.41 5.86 -17.70
N PRO A 117 -6.88 5.34 -16.58
CA PRO A 117 -6.07 6.13 -15.70
C PRO A 117 -4.78 6.53 -16.43
N TYR A 118 -4.39 7.79 -16.30
CA TYR A 118 -3.12 8.26 -16.82
C TYR A 118 -1.97 7.50 -16.14
N VAL A 119 -1.16 6.79 -16.93
CA VAL A 119 0.05 6.15 -16.44
C VAL A 119 1.17 7.20 -16.47
N PRO A 120 1.74 7.60 -15.32
CA PRO A 120 2.78 8.60 -15.31
C PRO A 120 4.03 8.08 -16.03
N SER A 121 4.64 8.93 -16.86
CA SER A 121 5.93 8.65 -17.48
C SER A 121 7.01 8.52 -16.41
N ARG A 122 7.93 7.59 -16.65
CA ARG A 122 9.15 7.42 -15.85
C ARG A 122 10.31 8.08 -16.58
N ASP A 123 10.50 9.37 -16.35
CA ASP A 123 11.52 10.16 -17.04
C ASP A 123 12.88 10.03 -16.32
N PHE A 124 13.48 8.83 -16.39
CA PHE A 124 14.74 8.49 -15.71
C PHE A 124 16.00 8.57 -16.60
N THR A 125 15.94 9.23 -17.74
CA THR A 125 17.11 9.38 -18.62
C THR A 125 17.94 10.57 -18.19
N THR A 126 19.18 10.32 -17.74
CA THR A 126 20.14 11.38 -17.47
C THR A 126 20.57 12.05 -18.77
N THR A 127 20.93 13.33 -18.70
CA THR A 127 21.42 14.10 -19.85
C THR A 127 22.64 13.45 -20.49
N ASN A 128 23.56 12.87 -19.70
CA ASN A 128 24.72 12.14 -20.23
C ASN A 128 24.30 10.92 -21.05
N LYS A 129 23.35 10.12 -20.55
CA LYS A 129 22.85 8.95 -21.28
C LYS A 129 22.14 9.35 -22.57
N GLU A 130 21.34 10.42 -22.53
CA GLU A 130 20.66 10.93 -23.72
C GLU A 130 21.66 11.45 -24.77
N MET A 131 22.65 12.25 -24.34
CA MET A 131 23.59 12.94 -25.23
C MET A 131 24.71 12.04 -25.78
N TYR A 132 25.17 11.05 -25.02
CA TYR A 132 26.32 10.22 -25.42
C TYR A 132 25.96 8.83 -25.91
N GLU A 133 24.77 8.31 -25.58
CA GLU A 133 24.31 7.00 -26.06
C GLU A 133 23.17 7.15 -27.06
N THR A 134 22.08 7.80 -26.65
CA THR A 134 20.81 7.76 -27.38
C THR A 134 20.87 8.59 -28.66
N ARG A 135 21.28 9.86 -28.57
CA ARG A 135 21.39 10.76 -29.72
C ARG A 135 22.47 10.35 -30.73
N PRO A 136 23.69 9.96 -30.32
CA PRO A 136 24.71 9.53 -31.28
C PRO A 136 24.34 8.23 -32.00
N ALA A 137 23.69 7.29 -31.30
CA ALA A 137 23.19 6.06 -31.94
C ALA A 137 22.09 6.37 -32.97
N ALA A 138 21.13 7.23 -32.63
CA ALA A 138 20.10 7.70 -33.56
C ALA A 138 20.71 8.45 -34.76
N ALA A 139 21.75 9.26 -34.56
CA ALA A 139 22.41 9.98 -35.63
C ALA A 139 23.19 9.05 -36.60
N ARG A 140 23.90 8.05 -36.07
CA ARG A 140 24.62 7.04 -36.87
C ARG A 140 23.68 6.20 -37.72
N THR A 141 22.52 5.84 -37.17
CA THR A 141 21.49 5.06 -37.89
C THR A 141 20.76 5.90 -38.94
N ALA A 142 20.46 7.16 -38.64
CA ALA A 142 19.80 8.07 -39.58
C ALA A 142 20.72 8.52 -40.74
N ARG A 143 22.04 8.60 -40.51
CA ARG A 143 23.02 9.08 -41.50
C ARG A 143 24.29 8.21 -41.52
N PRO A 144 24.21 6.97 -42.05
CA PRO A 144 25.37 6.08 -42.11
C PRO A 144 26.51 6.66 -42.98
N ASP A 145 26.19 7.43 -44.02
CA ASP A 145 27.18 8.02 -44.94
C ASP A 145 28.04 9.09 -44.26
N ALA A 146 27.46 9.87 -43.35
CA ALA A 146 28.16 10.94 -42.63
C ALA A 146 28.92 10.42 -41.39
N PHE A 147 28.51 9.27 -40.84
CA PHE A 147 29.12 8.67 -39.65
C PHE A 147 29.56 7.23 -39.92
N PRO A 148 30.58 7.02 -40.77
CA PRO A 148 31.06 5.68 -41.08
C PRO A 148 31.62 4.97 -39.85
N PRO A 149 31.49 3.63 -39.77
CA PRO A 149 31.83 2.84 -38.58
C PRO A 149 33.33 2.76 -38.28
N SER A 150 34.20 3.05 -39.24
CA SER A 150 35.65 3.05 -39.05
C SER A 150 36.22 4.47 -39.13
N PRO A 151 37.01 4.94 -38.15
CA PRO A 151 37.80 6.15 -38.33
C PRO A 151 38.80 5.90 -39.47
N GLN A 152 38.57 6.50 -40.62
CA GLN A 152 39.55 6.50 -41.69
C GLN A 152 40.82 7.19 -41.19
N ARG A 153 41.98 6.61 -41.50
CA ARG A 153 43.27 7.19 -41.15
C ARG A 153 43.37 8.57 -41.79
N SER A 154 43.52 9.61 -40.98
CA SER A 154 43.68 10.98 -41.49
C SER A 154 44.94 11.09 -42.35
N GLN A 155 44.82 11.72 -43.51
CA GLN A 155 45.94 12.02 -44.40
C GLN A 155 46.93 13.03 -43.79
N PHE A 156 46.48 13.78 -42.77
CA PHE A 156 47.26 14.83 -42.10
C PHE A 156 47.76 14.40 -40.71
N GLY A 157 47.95 13.10 -40.49
CA GLY A 157 48.46 12.60 -39.21
C GLY A 157 49.89 13.06 -38.93
N ILE A 158 50.15 13.59 -37.73
CA ILE A 158 51.49 13.94 -37.25
C ILE A 158 52.19 12.69 -36.70
N THR A 159 52.18 11.58 -37.47
CA THR A 159 52.96 10.39 -37.12
C THR A 159 54.35 10.54 -37.71
N ASN A 160 55.32 10.89 -36.88
CA ASN A 160 56.71 11.02 -37.30
C ASN A 160 57.42 9.66 -37.19
N ALA A 161 57.84 9.11 -38.33
CA ALA A 161 58.62 7.86 -38.35
C ALA A 161 60.01 8.04 -37.70
N MET A 162 60.56 9.27 -37.69
CA MET A 162 61.89 9.55 -37.11
C MET A 162 61.95 9.39 -35.59
N THR A 163 60.84 9.57 -34.86
CA THR A 163 60.85 9.34 -33.40
C THR A 163 60.78 7.86 -33.05
N LYS A 164 60.14 7.05 -33.92
CA LYS A 164 60.10 5.59 -33.76
C LYS A 164 61.47 4.95 -34.00
N SER A 165 62.29 5.50 -34.90
CA SER A 165 63.61 4.95 -35.24
C SER A 165 64.70 5.18 -34.18
N ILE A 166 64.45 6.01 -33.15
CA ILE A 166 65.45 6.30 -32.10
C ILE A 166 65.73 5.07 -31.21
N ARG A 167 64.76 4.15 -31.07
CA ARG A 167 64.95 2.85 -30.41
C ARG A 167 64.31 1.72 -31.22
N GLY A 168 64.93 1.41 -32.35
CA GLY A 168 65.03 0.06 -32.90
C GLY A 168 63.81 -0.52 -33.63
N GLU A 169 64.10 -1.20 -34.74
CA GLU A 169 63.19 -2.17 -35.37
C GLU A 169 63.12 -3.45 -34.52
N PRO A 170 61.97 -4.15 -34.47
CA PRO A 170 61.88 -5.44 -33.80
C PRO A 170 62.88 -6.42 -34.46
N SER A 171 63.66 -7.12 -33.64
CA SER A 171 64.56 -8.15 -34.13
C SER A 171 63.77 -9.43 -34.46
N ASP A 172 64.03 -10.01 -35.63
CA ASP A 172 63.47 -11.30 -36.05
C ASP A 172 64.15 -12.51 -35.37
N GLN A 173 64.93 -12.27 -34.31
CA GLN A 173 65.60 -13.34 -33.57
C GLN A 173 64.65 -14.03 -32.61
N ALA A 174 64.63 -15.36 -32.66
CA ALA A 174 63.97 -16.16 -31.66
C ALA A 174 64.75 -16.07 -30.34
N ASN A 175 64.16 -15.42 -29.34
CA ASN A 175 64.69 -15.47 -27.98
C ASN A 175 64.39 -16.84 -27.37
N VAL A 176 65.43 -17.66 -27.23
CA VAL A 176 65.34 -18.94 -26.54
C VAL A 176 65.34 -18.68 -25.04
N ALA A 177 64.32 -19.18 -24.33
CA ALA A 177 64.25 -19.07 -22.87
C ALA A 177 65.45 -19.78 -22.22
N GLY A 178 66.33 -19.00 -21.57
CA GLY A 178 67.45 -19.52 -20.78
C GLY A 178 67.08 -19.76 -19.32
N GLY A 179 67.83 -20.64 -18.64
CA GLY A 179 67.66 -20.94 -17.22
C GLY A 179 66.77 -22.15 -16.92
N LYS A 180 66.53 -22.41 -15.63
CA LYS A 180 65.62 -23.47 -15.16
C LYS A 180 64.21 -22.87 -15.00
N GLY A 181 63.15 -23.62 -15.31
CA GLY A 181 61.77 -23.18 -15.03
C GLY A 181 60.69 -23.88 -15.83
N SER A 182 60.95 -24.22 -17.09
CA SER A 182 60.08 -25.11 -17.88
C SER A 182 60.61 -26.55 -17.83
N ARG A 183 59.75 -27.49 -17.45
CA ARG A 183 60.10 -28.91 -17.40
C ARG A 183 60.03 -29.50 -18.80
N GLY A 184 61.18 -29.58 -19.46
CA GLY A 184 61.33 -30.06 -20.83
C GLY A 184 61.44 -31.58 -20.94
N GLU A 185 61.54 -32.06 -22.18
CA GLU A 185 61.57 -33.48 -22.55
C GLU A 185 62.59 -34.29 -21.73
N MET A 186 63.81 -33.78 -21.54
CA MET A 186 64.85 -34.47 -20.75
C MET A 186 64.47 -34.73 -19.28
N THR A 187 63.58 -33.93 -18.70
CA THR A 187 63.21 -34.03 -17.28
C THR A 187 61.86 -34.69 -17.03
N ARG A 188 61.09 -34.96 -18.08
CA ARG A 188 59.80 -35.64 -17.98
C ARG A 188 60.05 -37.13 -17.75
N ARG A 189 59.30 -37.71 -16.81
CA ARG A 189 59.44 -39.12 -16.43
C ARG A 189 58.10 -39.72 -15.97
N PRO A 190 57.95 -41.05 -15.99
CA PRO A 190 56.77 -41.69 -15.42
C PRO A 190 56.56 -41.31 -13.95
N GLY A 191 55.30 -41.15 -13.54
CA GLY A 191 54.93 -40.99 -12.12
C GLY A 191 55.08 -39.57 -11.55
N GLU A 192 54.96 -38.54 -12.38
CA GLU A 192 55.16 -37.16 -11.95
C GLU A 192 53.93 -36.29 -12.17
N SER A 193 53.73 -35.30 -11.28
CA SER A 193 52.62 -34.36 -11.37
C SER A 193 52.73 -33.52 -12.65
N GLY A 194 51.66 -33.58 -13.46
CA GLY A 194 51.55 -32.86 -14.73
C GLY A 194 51.83 -33.69 -15.98
N ASN A 195 52.29 -34.95 -15.86
CA ASN A 195 52.39 -35.85 -17.01
C ASN A 195 51.05 -36.58 -17.24
N VAL A 196 50.72 -36.85 -18.51
CA VAL A 196 49.41 -37.35 -18.95
C VAL A 196 49.31 -38.88 -18.92
N TYR A 197 48.08 -39.39 -18.86
CA TYR A 197 47.79 -40.83 -18.94
C TYR A 197 47.98 -41.38 -20.37
N GLY A 198 48.40 -42.64 -20.47
CA GLY A 198 48.57 -43.38 -21.71
C GLY A 198 49.61 -44.49 -21.56
N VAL A 199 49.80 -45.28 -22.62
CA VAL A 199 50.75 -46.41 -22.62
C VAL A 199 52.01 -46.04 -23.40
N SER A 200 53.16 -46.08 -22.71
CA SER A 200 54.49 -46.00 -23.33
C SER A 200 55.40 -47.06 -22.71
N VAL A 201 56.24 -47.69 -23.53
CA VAL A 201 57.24 -48.67 -23.08
C VAL A 201 58.58 -47.98 -22.84
N PHE A 202 58.90 -46.97 -23.65
CA PHE A 202 60.15 -46.22 -23.55
C PHE A 202 59.93 -44.82 -22.95
N ALA A 203 60.89 -44.38 -22.12
CA ALA A 203 60.77 -43.13 -21.36
C ALA A 203 60.98 -41.89 -22.24
N ASP A 204 61.79 -42.00 -23.29
CA ASP A 204 62.04 -40.97 -24.30
C ASP A 204 60.86 -40.77 -25.26
N GLU A 205 60.15 -41.84 -25.60
CA GLU A 205 58.84 -41.78 -26.29
C GLU A 205 57.80 -41.06 -25.42
N TYR A 206 57.71 -41.43 -24.14
CA TYR A 206 56.78 -40.82 -23.18
C TYR A 206 57.08 -39.33 -22.92
N ALA A 207 58.36 -38.95 -22.84
CA ALA A 207 58.80 -37.59 -22.53
C ALA A 207 58.37 -36.55 -23.58
N LYS A 208 58.05 -36.98 -24.80
CA LYS A 208 57.64 -36.11 -25.91
C LYS A 208 56.12 -35.89 -25.99
N TRP A 209 55.37 -36.24 -24.93
CA TRP A 209 53.92 -36.10 -24.90
C TRP A 209 53.43 -34.69 -25.23
N GLY A 210 54.15 -33.64 -24.81
CA GLY A 210 53.77 -32.24 -25.10
C GLY A 210 53.81 -31.89 -26.59
N SER A 211 54.59 -32.63 -27.38
CA SER A 211 54.68 -32.50 -28.84
C SER A 211 53.68 -33.45 -29.53
N ALA A 212 53.50 -34.66 -29.00
CA ALA A 212 52.60 -35.67 -29.58
C ALA A 212 51.11 -35.38 -29.37
N LEU A 213 50.74 -34.74 -28.25
CA LEU A 213 49.35 -34.47 -27.85
C LEU A 213 48.99 -32.99 -27.92
N GLN A 214 49.80 -32.19 -28.62
CA GLN A 214 49.65 -30.74 -28.67
C GLN A 214 48.24 -30.33 -29.09
N GLY A 215 47.51 -29.67 -28.18
CA GLY A 215 46.14 -29.18 -28.43
C GLY A 215 45.00 -30.14 -28.04
N MET A 216 45.29 -31.35 -27.56
CA MET A 216 44.26 -32.29 -27.11
C MET A 216 43.69 -31.86 -25.73
N PRO A 217 42.35 -31.91 -25.53
CA PRO A 217 41.76 -31.66 -24.22
C PRO A 217 42.22 -32.70 -23.19
N LEU A 218 42.60 -32.25 -22.00
CA LEU A 218 43.12 -33.14 -20.94
C LEU A 218 42.12 -34.23 -20.53
N GLU A 219 40.82 -33.94 -20.60
CA GLU A 219 39.74 -34.89 -20.31
C GLU A 219 39.78 -36.13 -21.21
N GLU A 220 40.19 -35.98 -22.47
CA GLU A 220 40.27 -37.11 -23.40
C GLU A 220 41.42 -38.06 -23.04
N THR A 221 42.54 -37.52 -22.55
CA THR A 221 43.66 -38.34 -22.04
C THR A 221 43.25 -39.10 -20.77
N ALA A 222 42.41 -38.49 -19.93
CA ALA A 222 41.88 -39.13 -18.72
C ALA A 222 40.82 -40.19 -19.04
N ALA A 223 40.05 -40.03 -20.12
CA ALA A 223 39.06 -41.00 -20.56
C ALA A 223 39.70 -42.26 -21.17
N ARG A 224 40.84 -42.12 -21.84
CA ARG A 224 41.48 -43.20 -22.62
C ARG A 224 42.84 -43.63 -22.06
N LYS A 225 42.83 -44.07 -20.80
CA LYS A 225 44.04 -44.32 -19.99
C LYS A 225 45.01 -45.39 -20.52
N GLN A 226 44.51 -46.35 -21.31
CA GLN A 226 45.27 -47.50 -21.80
C GLN A 226 45.46 -47.50 -23.32
N THR A 227 45.57 -46.32 -23.93
CA THR A 227 45.78 -46.19 -25.37
C THR A 227 47.21 -45.70 -25.65
N LYS A 228 47.81 -46.18 -26.74
CA LYS A 228 49.09 -45.68 -27.24
C LYS A 228 48.83 -44.39 -28.05
N TYR A 229 49.19 -43.25 -27.47
CA TYR A 229 49.21 -41.94 -28.14
C TYR A 229 50.61 -41.41 -28.40
N PHE A 230 51.59 -42.00 -27.73
CA PHE A 230 52.99 -41.62 -27.84
C PHE A 230 53.61 -42.35 -29.03
N PRO A 231 54.61 -41.74 -29.69
CA PRO A 231 55.33 -42.37 -30.80
C PRO A 231 55.83 -43.77 -30.44
#